data_AF-A0A8T6R7E3-F1
#
_entry.id   AF-A0A8T6R7E3-F1
#
_cell.length_a   1.000
_cell.length_b   1.000
_cell.length_c   1.000
_cell.angle_alpha   90.00
_cell.angle_beta   90.00
_cell.angle_gamma   90.00
#
_symmetry.space_group_name_H-M   'P 1'
#
loop_
_entity.id
_entity.type
_entity.pdbx_description
1 polymer ?
#
loop_
_entity_poly.entity_id
_entity_poly.type
_entity_poly.pdbx_seq_one_letter_code
_entity_poly.pdbx_strand_id
1 'polypeptide(L)'
;MQLPDPRRGDDGVELRYVAKATVLRAGPEMMHRVKVEWGATPPPPRVAPVRRLSVENLHSAVQDAAGELFADGYYQPAVAVAFKSLEVRVREMTEVPKSGASLMGDAFAFQKDCPLIDVAVHDGQSGRDEREGFHAIFRGVMLGIRNPRAHELFSSEDPQQALEYLGLASLLHRRLDAAEAKRQGS
;
A
#
# COMPACT_ATOMS: atom_id res chain seq x y z
N MET A 1 -7.10 -12.93 38.66
CA MET A 1 -8.20 -12.92 39.64
C MET A 1 -8.80 -11.52 39.61
N GLN A 2 -10.12 -11.41 39.42
CA GLN A 2 -10.80 -10.11 39.36
C GLN A 2 -10.90 -9.53 40.77
N LEU A 3 -10.41 -8.31 40.96
CA LEU A 3 -10.55 -7.54 42.20
C LEU A 3 -11.39 -6.30 41.88
N PRO A 4 -12.38 -5.94 42.71
CA PRO A 4 -13.22 -4.76 42.45
C PRO A 4 -12.40 -3.47 42.58
N ASP A 5 -12.50 -2.57 41.60
CA ASP A 5 -11.91 -1.23 41.63
C ASP A 5 -12.90 -0.22 42.25
N PRO A 6 -12.63 0.36 43.42
CA PRO A 6 -13.55 1.27 44.10
C PRO A 6 -13.70 2.65 43.44
N ARG A 7 -13.01 2.94 42.32
CA ARG A 7 -13.10 4.23 41.60
C ARG A 7 -13.90 4.19 40.31
N ARG A 8 -14.31 3.00 39.85
CA ARG A 8 -15.03 2.80 38.59
C ARG A 8 -16.12 1.76 38.88
N GLY A 9 -17.31 2.25 39.25
CA GLY A 9 -18.40 1.43 39.80
C GLY A 9 -18.65 0.09 39.09
N ASP A 10 -19.14 -0.88 39.87
CA ASP A 10 -19.56 -2.30 39.66
C ASP A 10 -19.05 -3.16 38.48
N ASP A 11 -18.63 -2.61 37.33
CA ASP A 11 -18.20 -3.35 36.14
C ASP A 11 -16.71 -3.14 35.80
N GLY A 12 -15.94 -2.47 36.65
CA GLY A 12 -14.53 -2.14 36.45
C GLY A 12 -13.58 -3.33 36.68
N VAL A 13 -13.39 -4.21 35.69
CA VAL A 13 -12.34 -5.23 35.73
C VAL A 13 -10.98 -4.59 35.41
N GLU A 14 -10.12 -4.41 36.43
CA GLU A 14 -8.72 -4.01 36.21
C GLU A 14 -7.87 -5.25 35.84
N LEU A 15 -7.55 -5.40 34.56
CA LEU A 15 -6.66 -6.46 34.07
C LEU A 15 -5.20 -6.13 34.44
N ARG A 16 -4.73 -6.66 35.56
CA ARG A 16 -3.33 -6.57 35.99
C ARG A 16 -2.54 -7.80 35.55
N TYR A 17 -1.38 -7.57 34.96
CA TYR A 17 -0.49 -8.62 34.50
C TYR A 17 0.40 -9.10 35.65
N VAL A 18 0.41 -10.40 35.89
CA VAL A 18 1.31 -11.01 36.88
C VAL A 18 2.67 -11.20 36.21
N ALA A 19 3.69 -10.46 36.65
CA ALA A 19 5.05 -10.66 36.18
C ALA A 19 5.67 -11.93 36.78
N LYS A 20 5.35 -12.23 38.05
CA LYS A 20 5.84 -13.42 38.74
C LYS A 20 4.91 -13.80 39.89
N ALA A 21 4.53 -15.08 39.98
CA ALA A 21 3.85 -15.62 41.16
C ALA A 21 4.75 -16.65 41.83
N THR A 22 5.04 -16.48 43.11
CA THR A 22 5.84 -17.42 43.91
C THR A 22 4.99 -17.95 45.06
N VAL A 23 4.81 -19.28 45.10
CA VAL A 23 4.09 -19.94 46.19
C VAL A 23 5.08 -20.28 47.29
N LEU A 24 4.97 -19.59 48.42
CA LEU A 24 5.79 -19.83 49.60
C LEU A 24 5.09 -20.87 50.47
N ARG A 25 5.62 -22.09 50.47
CA ARG A 25 5.15 -23.21 51.29
C ARG A 25 6.03 -23.35 52.52
N ALA A 26 5.78 -22.53 53.54
CA ALA A 26 6.47 -22.62 54.83
C ALA A 26 5.44 -22.79 55.94
N GLY A 27 5.60 -23.84 56.76
CA GLY A 27 4.69 -24.19 57.87
C GLY A 27 3.53 -25.11 57.45
N PRO A 28 2.53 -25.31 58.35
CA PRO A 28 1.33 -26.10 58.07
C PRO A 28 0.60 -25.57 56.82
N GLU A 29 -0.20 -26.41 56.16
CA GLU A 29 -0.81 -26.09 54.87
C GLU A 29 -1.62 -24.78 54.86
N MET A 30 -2.21 -24.41 56.00
CA MET A 30 -2.92 -23.14 56.22
C MET A 30 -2.03 -21.88 56.20
N MET A 31 -0.70 -22.03 56.26
CA MET A 31 0.29 -20.93 56.21
C MET A 31 0.92 -20.75 54.83
N HIS A 32 0.56 -21.57 53.84
CA HIS A 32 1.02 -21.36 52.48
C HIS A 32 0.54 -20.00 51.96
N ARG A 33 1.47 -19.17 51.46
CA ARG A 33 1.16 -17.84 50.91
C ARG A 33 1.59 -17.76 49.46
N VAL A 34 0.81 -17.05 48.64
CA VAL A 34 1.20 -16.72 47.27
C VAL A 34 1.68 -15.28 47.25
N LYS A 35 2.96 -15.07 46.93
CA LYS A 35 3.51 -13.75 46.62
C LYS A 35 3.32 -13.50 45.12
N VAL A 36 2.57 -12.46 44.78
CA VAL A 36 2.35 -12.03 43.39
C VAL A 36 3.08 -10.71 43.17
N GLU A 37 3.99 -10.68 42.20
CA GLU A 37 4.64 -9.47 41.70
C GLU A 37 3.90 -9.04 40.43
N TRP A 38 3.22 -7.89 40.51
CA TRP A 38 2.49 -7.30 39.39
C TRP A 38 3.47 -6.57 38.46
N GLY A 39 3.40 -6.87 37.17
CA GLY A 39 4.19 -6.20 36.13
C GLY A 39 3.47 -4.99 35.53
N ALA A 40 4.23 -4.15 34.82
CA ALA A 40 3.63 -3.13 33.96
C ALA A 40 2.81 -3.79 32.85
N THR A 41 1.65 -3.22 32.54
CA THR A 41 0.81 -3.66 31.41
C THR A 41 1.63 -3.60 30.12
N PRO A 42 1.79 -4.70 29.36
CA PRO A 42 2.45 -4.65 28.07
C PRO A 42 1.67 -3.66 27.17
N PRO A 43 2.38 -2.86 26.35
CA PRO A 43 1.70 -1.96 25.43
C PRO A 43 0.76 -2.77 24.52
N PRO A 44 -0.37 -2.19 24.10
CA PRO A 44 -1.27 -2.88 23.18
C PRO A 44 -0.50 -3.35 21.94
N PRO A 45 -0.87 -4.51 21.36
CA PRO A 45 -0.21 -4.98 20.15
C PRO A 45 -0.30 -3.90 19.07
N ARG A 46 0.82 -3.65 18.38
CA ARG A 46 0.83 -2.70 17.25
C ARG A 46 0.03 -3.33 16.11
N VAL A 47 -1.11 -2.72 15.77
CA VAL A 47 -1.97 -3.15 14.66
C VAL A 47 -1.87 -2.12 13.55
N ALA A 48 -1.47 -2.55 12.35
CA ALA A 48 -1.48 -1.69 11.18
C ALA A 48 -2.93 -1.33 10.80
N PRO A 49 -3.23 -0.06 10.46
CA PRO A 49 -4.56 0.35 10.02
C PRO A 49 -5.05 -0.39 8.78
N VAL A 50 -4.12 -0.69 7.85
CA VAL A 50 -4.37 -1.53 6.67
C VAL A 50 -3.52 -2.79 6.81
N ARG A 51 -4.18 -3.95 6.82
CA ARG A 51 -3.52 -5.25 7.04
C ARG A 51 -3.40 -6.10 5.78
N ARG A 52 -4.24 -5.84 4.79
CA ARG A 52 -4.30 -6.58 3.52
C ARG A 52 -4.64 -5.60 2.42
N LEU A 53 -3.98 -5.77 1.27
CA LEU A 53 -4.39 -5.16 0.02
C LEU A 53 -5.36 -6.14 -0.66
N SER A 54 -6.46 -5.65 -1.20
CA SER A 54 -7.35 -6.39 -2.09
C SER A 54 -7.67 -5.54 -3.32
N VAL A 55 -8.23 -6.15 -4.37
CA VAL A 55 -8.63 -5.44 -5.59
C VAL A 55 -9.57 -4.27 -5.27
N GLU A 56 -10.50 -4.45 -4.34
CA GLU A 56 -11.45 -3.42 -3.86
C GLU A 56 -10.76 -2.19 -3.26
N ASN A 57 -9.50 -2.32 -2.81
CA ASN A 57 -8.72 -1.22 -2.24
C ASN A 57 -7.87 -0.48 -3.29
N LEU A 58 -7.84 -0.97 -4.54
CA LEU A 58 -7.06 -0.35 -5.62
C LEU A 58 -7.75 0.88 -6.20
N HIS A 59 -7.04 1.63 -7.04
CA HIS A 59 -7.62 2.74 -7.78
C HIS A 59 -8.73 2.25 -8.73
N SER A 60 -9.82 3.00 -8.89
CA SER A 60 -11.00 2.61 -9.71
C SER A 60 -10.61 2.15 -11.12
N ALA A 61 -9.78 2.91 -11.83
CA ALA A 61 -9.29 2.53 -13.16
C ALA A 61 -8.62 1.13 -13.22
N VAL A 62 -7.99 0.67 -12.14
CA VAL A 62 -7.41 -0.68 -12.06
C VAL A 62 -8.50 -1.71 -11.78
N GLN A 63 -9.46 -1.39 -10.91
CA GLN A 63 -10.62 -2.24 -10.65
C GLN A 63 -11.41 -2.49 -11.94
N ASP A 64 -11.72 -1.42 -12.68
CA ASP A 64 -12.49 -1.46 -13.91
C ASP A 64 -11.76 -2.22 -15.02
N ALA A 65 -10.44 -2.04 -15.13
CA ALA A 65 -9.67 -2.68 -16.19
C ALA A 65 -9.37 -4.16 -15.91
N ALA A 66 -9.03 -4.51 -14.66
CA ALA A 66 -8.38 -5.77 -14.32
C ALA A 66 -9.12 -6.61 -13.27
N GLY A 67 -10.15 -6.06 -12.61
CA GLY A 67 -10.80 -6.69 -11.46
C GLY A 67 -11.45 -8.03 -11.79
N GLU A 68 -12.23 -8.09 -12.88
CA GLU A 68 -12.89 -9.33 -13.33
C GLU A 68 -11.86 -10.40 -13.71
N LEU A 69 -10.85 -10.04 -14.52
CA LEU A 69 -9.78 -10.96 -14.91
C LEU A 69 -9.03 -11.52 -13.69
N PHE A 70 -8.73 -10.68 -12.70
CA PHE A 70 -8.06 -11.12 -11.49
C PHE A 70 -8.94 -12.08 -10.68
N ALA A 71 -10.24 -11.79 -10.56
CA ALA A 71 -11.19 -12.66 -9.86
C ALA A 71 -11.35 -14.03 -10.54
N ASP A 72 -11.27 -14.06 -11.87
CA ASP A 72 -11.36 -15.28 -12.69
C ASP A 72 -10.03 -16.07 -12.74
N GLY A 73 -8.97 -15.60 -12.09
CA GLY A 73 -7.65 -16.26 -12.07
C GLY A 73 -6.74 -15.94 -13.26
N TYR A 74 -7.14 -15.01 -14.14
CA TYR A 74 -6.34 -14.55 -15.27
C TYR A 74 -5.35 -13.46 -14.86
N TYR A 75 -4.37 -13.81 -14.01
CA TYR A 75 -3.47 -12.85 -13.37
C TYR A 75 -2.55 -12.09 -14.35
N GLN A 76 -1.89 -12.78 -15.27
CA GLN A 76 -1.02 -12.12 -16.26
C GLN A 76 -1.83 -11.18 -17.19
N PRO A 77 -2.97 -11.62 -17.76
CA PRO A 77 -3.88 -10.70 -18.47
C PRO A 77 -4.33 -9.51 -17.63
N ALA A 78 -4.71 -9.71 -16.37
CA ALA A 78 -5.14 -8.65 -15.46
C ALA A 78 -4.05 -7.57 -15.29
N VAL A 79 -2.80 -7.99 -15.08
CA VAL A 79 -1.65 -7.06 -15.02
C VAL A 79 -1.47 -6.32 -16.34
N ALA A 80 -1.50 -7.03 -17.48
CA ALA A 80 -1.31 -6.42 -18.80
C ALA A 80 -2.36 -5.33 -19.09
N VAL A 81 -3.64 -5.58 -18.78
CA VAL A 81 -4.70 -4.59 -19.01
C VAL A 81 -4.64 -3.41 -18.05
N ALA A 82 -4.18 -3.60 -16.80
CA ALA A 82 -3.97 -2.51 -15.85
C ALA A 82 -2.83 -1.56 -16.29
N PHE A 83 -1.74 -2.09 -16.85
CA PHE A 83 -0.69 -1.22 -17.41
C PHE A 83 -1.10 -0.59 -18.75
N LYS A 84 -1.98 -1.25 -19.51
CA LYS A 84 -2.58 -0.65 -20.70
C LYS A 84 -3.50 0.53 -20.34
N SER A 85 -4.29 0.44 -19.27
CA SER A 85 -5.14 1.57 -18.83
C SER A 85 -4.31 2.79 -18.44
N LEU A 86 -3.14 2.60 -17.82
CA LEU A 86 -2.18 3.68 -17.57
C LEU A 86 -1.71 4.36 -18.86
N GLU A 87 -1.30 3.57 -19.85
CA GLU A 87 -0.83 4.10 -21.14
C GLU A 87 -1.92 4.89 -21.87
N VAL A 88 -3.15 4.36 -21.89
CA VAL A 88 -4.32 5.02 -22.48
C VAL A 88 -4.56 6.37 -21.79
N ARG A 89 -4.61 6.38 -20.46
CA ARG A 89 -4.86 7.61 -19.69
C ARG A 89 -3.78 8.67 -19.91
N VAL A 90 -2.50 8.30 -19.93
CA VAL A 90 -1.41 9.25 -20.21
C VAL A 90 -1.53 9.83 -21.62
N ARG A 91 -1.89 9.00 -22.61
CA ARG A 91 -2.13 9.47 -23.98
C ARG A 91 -3.28 10.46 -24.04
N GLU A 92 -4.39 10.20 -23.35
CA GLU A 92 -5.54 11.11 -23.27
C GLU A 92 -5.16 12.44 -22.61
N MET A 93 -4.33 12.41 -21.55
CA MET A 93 -3.88 13.60 -20.83
C MET A 93 -2.85 14.46 -21.59
N THR A 94 -2.22 13.93 -22.64
CA THR A 94 -1.10 14.60 -23.34
C THR A 94 -1.32 14.77 -24.83
N GLU A 95 -2.27 14.05 -25.42
CA GLU A 95 -2.54 13.98 -26.86
C GLU A 95 -1.33 13.54 -27.71
N VAL A 96 -0.30 12.96 -27.08
CA VAL A 96 0.92 12.52 -27.76
C VAL A 96 0.65 11.22 -28.53
N PRO A 97 0.86 11.17 -29.87
CA PRO A 97 0.57 10.00 -30.69
C PRO A 97 1.68 8.93 -30.63
N LYS A 98 2.16 8.62 -29.42
CA LYS A 98 3.20 7.60 -29.17
C LYS A 98 2.65 6.50 -28.26
N SER A 99 3.47 5.47 -28.04
CA SER A 99 3.11 4.34 -27.18
C SER A 99 4.28 3.89 -26.30
N GLY A 100 3.94 3.15 -25.24
CA GLY A 100 4.88 2.55 -24.29
C GLY A 100 5.87 3.55 -23.71
N ALA A 101 7.14 3.14 -23.63
CA ALA A 101 8.18 3.92 -22.99
C ALA A 101 8.52 5.24 -23.68
N SER A 102 8.20 5.38 -24.98
CA SER A 102 8.40 6.64 -25.70
C SER A 102 7.31 7.65 -25.36
N LEU A 103 6.05 7.21 -25.19
CA LEU A 103 4.97 8.07 -24.71
C LEU A 103 5.29 8.60 -23.31
N MET A 104 5.69 7.70 -22.40
CA MET A 104 6.04 8.08 -21.03
C MET A 104 7.26 9.00 -20.98
N GLY A 105 8.21 8.81 -21.90
CA GLY A 105 9.35 9.72 -22.05
C GLY A 105 8.92 11.15 -22.35
N ASP A 106 8.05 11.33 -23.34
CA ASP A 106 7.60 12.67 -23.71
C ASP A 106 6.64 13.28 -22.68
N ALA A 107 5.74 12.47 -22.10
CA ALA A 107 4.73 12.93 -21.16
C ALA A 107 5.32 13.49 -19.85
N PHE A 108 6.39 12.87 -19.35
CA PHE A 108 7.02 13.22 -18.09
C PHE A 108 8.42 13.84 -18.25
N ALA A 109 8.88 14.07 -19.49
CA ALA A 109 10.16 14.73 -19.74
C ALA A 109 10.18 16.11 -19.10
N PHE A 110 11.25 16.39 -18.37
CA PHE A 110 11.49 17.69 -17.75
C PHE A 110 12.26 18.60 -18.72
N GLN A 111 11.69 18.89 -19.90
CA GLN A 111 12.28 19.86 -20.81
C GLN A 111 11.96 21.28 -20.32
N LYS A 112 12.99 22.08 -20.05
CA LYS A 112 12.88 23.48 -19.59
C LYS A 112 11.94 23.68 -18.39
N ASP A 113 11.99 22.75 -17.44
CA ASP A 113 11.18 22.76 -16.21
C ASP A 113 9.65 22.66 -16.37
N CYS A 114 9.14 22.31 -17.56
CA CYS A 114 7.70 22.12 -17.81
C CYS A 114 7.40 20.74 -18.42
N PRO A 115 7.14 19.71 -17.59
CA PRO A 115 6.63 18.44 -18.09
C PRO A 115 5.19 18.62 -18.59
N LEU A 116 4.75 17.79 -19.55
CA LEU A 116 3.34 17.78 -19.93
C LEU A 116 2.50 17.40 -18.71
N ILE A 117 2.85 16.31 -18.02
CA ILE A 117 2.20 15.90 -16.76
C ILE A 117 3.16 16.12 -15.59
N ASP A 118 2.80 17.03 -14.66
CA ASP A 118 3.55 17.21 -13.42
C ASP A 118 2.99 16.34 -12.28
N VAL A 119 3.72 15.27 -11.96
CA VAL A 119 3.39 14.30 -10.91
C VAL A 119 4.08 14.57 -9.57
N ALA A 120 4.90 15.63 -9.47
CA ALA A 120 5.45 16.04 -8.19
C ALA A 120 4.31 16.47 -7.27
N VAL A 121 4.42 16.13 -6.01
CA VAL A 121 3.56 16.63 -4.93
C VAL A 121 4.25 17.78 -4.23
N HIS A 122 5.57 17.70 -4.07
CA HIS A 122 6.37 18.68 -3.36
C HIS A 122 6.95 19.75 -4.28
N ASP A 123 7.28 20.90 -3.70
CA ASP A 123 7.98 21.99 -4.39
C ASP A 123 9.51 21.89 -4.22
N GLY A 124 10.24 22.77 -4.90
CA GLY A 124 11.68 22.91 -4.76
C GLY A 124 12.47 21.70 -5.29
N GLN A 125 13.56 21.35 -4.61
CA GLN A 125 14.42 20.23 -5.01
C GLN A 125 13.68 18.89 -4.92
N SER A 126 12.91 18.67 -3.85
CA SER A 126 12.13 17.44 -3.68
C SER A 126 11.15 17.23 -4.84
N GLY A 127 10.52 18.31 -5.34
CA GLY A 127 9.67 18.23 -6.53
C GLY A 127 10.43 17.84 -7.80
N ARG A 128 11.65 18.35 -7.99
CA ARG A 128 12.50 17.95 -9.14
C ARG A 128 12.86 16.47 -9.07
N ASP A 129 13.27 16.00 -7.90
CA ASP A 129 13.65 14.60 -7.67
C ASP A 129 12.44 13.66 -7.88
N GLU A 130 11.25 14.07 -7.43
CA GLU A 130 10.01 13.33 -7.68
C GLU A 130 9.68 13.23 -9.17
N ARG A 131 9.79 14.33 -9.92
CA ARG A 131 9.53 14.31 -11.38
C ARG A 131 10.48 13.38 -12.10
N GLU A 132 11.77 13.45 -11.79
CA GLU A 132 12.77 12.56 -12.38
C GLU A 132 12.51 11.09 -12.01
N GLY A 133 12.25 10.83 -10.72
CA GLY A 133 11.96 9.48 -10.23
C GLY A 133 10.71 8.88 -10.88
N PHE A 134 9.60 9.62 -10.93
CA PHE A 134 8.38 9.11 -11.57
C PHE A 134 8.51 9.02 -13.09
N HIS A 135 9.23 9.93 -13.74
CA HIS A 135 9.55 9.79 -15.16
C HIS A 135 10.27 8.46 -15.43
N ALA A 136 11.27 8.11 -14.62
CA ALA A 136 11.97 6.83 -14.71
C ALA A 136 11.03 5.63 -14.44
N ILE A 137 10.18 5.72 -13.41
CA ILE A 137 9.22 4.66 -13.07
C ILE A 137 8.22 4.42 -14.20
N PHE A 138 7.55 5.46 -14.70
CA PHE A 138 6.56 5.35 -15.79
C PHE A 138 7.18 4.76 -17.06
N ARG A 139 8.39 5.18 -17.43
CA ARG A 139 9.11 4.57 -18.55
C ARG A 139 9.48 3.11 -18.26
N GLY A 140 10.00 2.83 -17.06
CA GLY A 140 10.43 1.51 -16.63
C GLY A 140 9.32 0.48 -16.67
N VAL A 141 8.12 0.81 -16.17
CA VAL A 141 6.98 -0.12 -16.20
C VAL A 141 6.54 -0.44 -17.63
N MET A 142 6.62 0.53 -18.55
CA MET A 142 6.30 0.27 -19.96
C MET A 142 7.36 -0.59 -20.67
N LEU A 143 8.63 -0.52 -20.25
CA LEU A 143 9.72 -1.35 -20.79
C LEU A 143 9.79 -2.76 -20.18
N GLY A 144 9.53 -2.87 -18.89
CA GLY A 144 9.72 -4.11 -18.13
C GLY A 144 8.47 -4.97 -18.05
N ILE A 145 7.29 -4.33 -17.90
CA ILE A 145 6.04 -5.03 -17.60
C ILE A 145 5.17 -5.16 -18.86
N ARG A 146 4.99 -4.07 -19.61
CA ARG A 146 4.14 -4.06 -20.83
C ARG A 146 4.86 -4.63 -22.06
N ASN A 147 6.15 -4.94 -21.99
CA ASN A 147 6.90 -5.39 -23.14
C ASN A 147 6.43 -6.77 -23.62
N PRO A 148 5.98 -6.94 -24.88
CA PRO A 148 5.54 -8.24 -25.40
C PRO A 148 6.61 -9.34 -25.35
N ARG A 149 7.89 -8.96 -25.20
CA ARG A 149 9.03 -9.87 -25.04
C ARG A 149 9.39 -10.17 -23.58
N ALA A 150 8.74 -9.53 -22.62
CA ALA A 150 8.86 -9.89 -21.22
C ALA A 150 8.15 -11.24 -21.02
N HIS A 151 8.86 -12.32 -21.33
CA HIS A 151 8.41 -13.67 -21.00
C HIS A 151 8.17 -13.77 -19.49
N GLU A 152 7.01 -14.31 -19.11
CA GLU A 152 6.56 -14.67 -17.76
C GLU A 152 7.07 -13.73 -16.64
N LEU A 153 6.44 -12.55 -16.52
CA LEU A 153 6.71 -11.57 -15.44
C LEU A 153 6.67 -12.19 -14.04
N PHE A 154 5.84 -13.20 -13.88
CA PHE A 154 5.65 -14.01 -12.68
C PHE A 154 4.93 -15.30 -13.09
N SER A 155 4.93 -16.28 -12.18
CA SER A 155 4.19 -17.53 -12.37
C SER A 155 2.71 -17.23 -12.59
N SER A 156 2.10 -17.81 -13.62
CA SER A 156 0.69 -17.59 -13.96
C SER A 156 -0.29 -17.98 -12.86
N GLU A 157 0.17 -18.71 -11.83
CA GLU A 157 -0.64 -19.17 -10.69
C GLU A 157 -0.37 -18.39 -9.39
N ASP A 158 0.40 -17.30 -9.41
CA ASP A 158 0.68 -16.49 -8.20
C ASP A 158 -0.22 -15.24 -8.13
N PRO A 159 -1.38 -15.31 -7.42
CA PRO A 159 -2.25 -14.16 -7.22
C PRO A 159 -1.61 -13.01 -6.44
N GLN A 160 -0.67 -13.33 -5.54
CA GLN A 160 -0.07 -12.32 -4.66
C GLN A 160 0.90 -11.43 -5.45
N GLN A 161 1.76 -12.02 -6.28
CA GLN A 161 2.63 -11.24 -7.17
C GLN A 161 1.81 -10.40 -8.17
N ALA A 162 0.74 -10.96 -8.72
CA ALA A 162 -0.16 -10.22 -9.59
C ALA A 162 -0.79 -9.01 -8.88
N LEU A 163 -1.24 -9.19 -7.63
CA LEU A 163 -1.79 -8.12 -6.82
C LEU A 163 -0.77 -7.01 -6.52
N GLU A 164 0.51 -7.34 -6.37
CA GLU A 164 1.59 -6.35 -6.20
C GLU A 164 1.78 -5.49 -7.44
N TYR A 165 1.74 -6.11 -8.63
CA TYR A 165 1.74 -5.38 -9.90
C TYR A 165 0.52 -4.48 -10.07
N LEU A 166 -0.67 -4.97 -9.72
CA LEU A 166 -1.89 -4.15 -9.71
C LEU A 166 -1.81 -3.01 -8.68
N GLY A 167 -1.17 -3.26 -7.54
CA GLY A 167 -0.84 -2.25 -6.53
C GLY A 167 0.06 -1.14 -7.08
N LEU A 168 1.09 -1.51 -7.84
CA LEU A 168 1.94 -0.55 -8.54
C LEU A 168 1.14 0.27 -9.57
N ALA A 169 0.33 -0.38 -10.40
CA ALA A 169 -0.51 0.32 -11.38
C ALA A 169 -1.49 1.29 -10.70
N SER A 170 -2.08 0.88 -9.58
CA SER A 170 -2.97 1.68 -8.75
C SER A 170 -2.28 2.92 -8.18
N LEU A 171 -1.05 2.78 -7.68
CA LEU A 171 -0.24 3.90 -7.21
C LEU A 171 0.02 4.93 -8.32
N LEU A 172 0.35 4.45 -9.52
CA LEU A 172 0.62 5.33 -10.66
C LEU A 172 -0.64 6.06 -11.14
N HIS A 173 -1.80 5.43 -11.13
CA HIS A 173 -3.07 6.11 -11.41
C HIS A 173 -3.37 7.22 -10.38
N ARG A 174 -3.15 6.97 -9.08
CA ARG A 174 -3.30 8.01 -8.04
C ARG A 174 -2.34 9.19 -8.25
N ARG A 175 -1.14 8.96 -8.78
CA ARG A 175 -0.20 10.02 -9.15
C ARG A 175 -0.69 10.84 -10.34
N LEU A 176 -1.36 10.21 -11.30
CA LEU A 176 -2.02 10.91 -12.40
C LEU A 176 -3.20 11.75 -11.91
N ASP A 177 -4.01 11.25 -10.96
CA ASP A 177 -5.10 12.05 -10.36
C ASP A 177 -4.57 13.34 -9.74
N ALA A 178 -3.48 13.25 -8.98
CA ALA A 178 -2.86 14.41 -8.35
C ALA A 178 -2.37 15.43 -9.40
N ALA A 179 -1.77 14.97 -10.50
CA ALA A 179 -1.33 15.82 -11.59
C ALA A 179 -2.50 16.48 -12.33
N GLU A 180 -3.60 15.76 -12.53
CA GLU A 180 -4.82 16.25 -13.16
C GLU A 180 -5.53 17.30 -12.31
N ALA A 181 -5.65 17.06 -11.00
CA ALA A 181 -6.20 18.02 -10.06
C ALA A 181 -5.40 19.35 -10.04
N LYS A 182 -4.06 19.28 -10.17
CA LYS A 182 -3.20 20.48 -10.28
C LYS A 182 -3.48 21.27 -11.56
N ARG A 183 -3.69 20.58 -12.68
CA ARG A 183 -3.97 21.21 -13.99
C ARG A 183 -5.34 21.90 -14.03
N GLN A 184 -6.34 21.36 -13.33
CA GLN A 184 -7.69 21.94 -13.27
C GLN A 184 -7.82 23.10 -12.27
N GLY A 185 -6.88 23.19 -11.30
CA GLY A 185 -6.85 24.25 -10.29
C GLY A 185 -5.94 25.44 -10.61
N SER A 186 -5.27 25.44 -11.78
CA SER A 186 -4.48 26.56 -12.31
C SER A 186 -5.21 27.24 -13.46
#